data_AF-D1FPG1-F1
#
_entry.id   AF-D1FPG1-F1
#
_cell.length_a   1.000
_cell.length_b   1.000
_cell.length_c   1.000
_cell.angle_alpha   90.00
_cell.angle_beta   90.00
_cell.angle_gamma   90.00
#
_symmetry.space_group_name_H-M   'P 1'
#
loop_
_entity.id
_entity.type
_entity.pdbx_description
1 polymer ?
#
loop_
_entity_poly.entity_id
_entity_poly.type
_entity_poly.pdbx_seq_one_letter_code
_entity_poly.pdbx_strand_id
1 'polypeptide(L)'
;VPSSAKGKCFLKCLLDNAHLLEDNGTFNKENGDAKADHYLSTNATLLNTAKQISQQCPKNVNYTPTGKDDCEYAYKLTVCADGVAKTV
;
A
#
# COMPACT_ATOMS: atom_id res chain seq x y z
N VAL A 1 -0.40 -3.94 -11.90
CA VAL A 1 0.35 -4.45 -10.72
C VAL A 1 1.11 -5.72 -11.11
N PRO A 2 2.45 -5.79 -10.98
CA PRO A 2 3.23 -6.97 -11.36
C PRO A 2 2.91 -8.19 -10.47
N SER A 3 2.55 -9.31 -11.10
CA SER A 3 2.03 -10.52 -10.41
C SER A 3 3.01 -11.70 -10.36
N SER A 4 4.17 -11.61 -11.02
CA SER A 4 5.21 -12.64 -10.93
C SER A 4 5.76 -12.73 -9.51
N ALA A 5 6.28 -13.89 -9.08
CA ALA A 5 6.84 -14.06 -7.73
C ALA A 5 7.89 -12.97 -7.40
N LYS A 6 8.82 -12.71 -8.32
CA LYS A 6 9.80 -11.62 -8.18
C LYS A 6 9.15 -10.24 -8.15
N GLY A 7 8.12 -10.00 -8.97
CA GLY A 7 7.40 -8.73 -9.02
C GLY A 7 6.68 -8.42 -7.71
N LYS A 8 6.05 -9.42 -7.09
CA LYS A 8 5.40 -9.27 -5.78
C LYS A 8 6.41 -8.88 -4.69
N CYS A 9 7.55 -9.57 -4.64
CA CYS A 9 8.60 -9.26 -3.67
C CYS A 9 9.30 -7.93 -3.94
N PHE A 10 9.39 -7.51 -5.21
CA PHE A 10 9.86 -6.17 -5.56
C PHE A 10 8.91 -5.09 -5.01
N LEU A 11 7.59 -5.27 -5.15
CA LEU A 11 6.61 -4.35 -4.54
C LEU A 11 6.74 -4.31 -3.02
N LYS A 12 6.86 -5.47 -2.35
CA LYS A 12 7.16 -5.52 -0.91
C LYS A 12 8.38 -4.69 -0.57
N CYS A 13 9.48 -4.90 -1.29
CA CYS A 13 10.73 -4.19 -1.06
C CYS A 13 10.56 -2.67 -1.17
N LEU A 14 9.81 -2.19 -2.17
CA LEU A 14 9.50 -0.76 -2.31
C LEU A 14 8.67 -0.23 -1.14
N LEU A 15 7.62 -0.94 -0.74
CA LEU A 15 6.75 -0.52 0.37
C LEU A 15 7.52 -0.52 1.70
N ASP A 16 8.37 -1.51 1.92
CA ASP A 16 9.23 -1.63 3.10
C ASP A 16 10.26 -0.49 3.18
N ASN A 17 10.99 -0.22 2.09
CA ASN A 17 11.94 0.91 2.02
C ASN A 17 11.22 2.26 2.13
N ALA A 18 9.96 2.33 1.71
CA ALA A 18 9.12 3.49 1.93
C ALA A 18 8.55 3.57 3.35
N HIS A 19 8.86 2.63 4.25
CA HIS A 19 8.33 2.53 5.61
C HIS A 19 6.79 2.45 5.67
N LEU A 20 6.19 1.81 4.67
CA LEU A 20 4.75 1.60 4.55
C LEU A 20 4.29 0.24 5.10
N LEU A 21 5.22 -0.59 5.56
CA LEU A 21 4.96 -1.87 6.19
C LEU A 21 5.50 -1.88 7.61
N GLU A 22 4.68 -2.34 8.54
CA GLU A 22 5.08 -2.66 9.91
C GLU A 22 5.91 -3.95 9.95
N ASP A 23 6.54 -4.25 11.09
CA ASP A 23 7.34 -5.48 11.26
C ASP A 23 6.50 -6.77 11.17
N ASN A 24 5.20 -6.69 11.45
CA ASN A 24 4.27 -7.80 11.24
C ASN A 24 3.83 -7.94 9.77
N GLY A 25 4.35 -7.11 8.86
CA GLY A 25 4.02 -7.11 7.44
C GLY A 25 2.71 -6.43 7.06
N THR A 26 1.97 -5.88 8.03
CA THR A 26 0.75 -5.11 7.75
C THR A 26 1.06 -3.69 7.30
N PHE A 27 0.09 -3.02 6.68
CA PHE A 27 0.26 -1.65 6.22
C PHE A 27 0.36 -0.65 7.39
N ASN A 28 1.41 0.16 7.39
CA ASN A 28 1.57 1.27 8.32
C ASN A 28 0.75 2.48 7.83
N LYS A 29 -0.45 2.63 8.39
CA LYS A 29 -1.39 3.69 7.98
C LYS A 29 -0.84 5.09 8.25
N GLU A 30 -0.23 5.28 9.41
CA GLU A 30 0.28 6.58 9.85
C GLU A 30 1.36 7.10 8.91
N ASN A 31 2.35 6.27 8.58
CA ASN A 31 3.40 6.62 7.62
C ASN A 31 2.85 6.79 6.21
N GLY A 32 1.88 5.97 5.80
CA GLY A 32 1.19 6.12 4.51
C GLY A 32 0.49 7.47 4.39
N ASP A 33 -0.24 7.86 5.43
CA ASP A 33 -0.93 9.14 5.50
C ASP A 33 0.03 10.32 5.52
N ALA A 34 1.09 10.26 6.33
CA ALA A 34 2.10 11.32 6.43
C ALA A 34 2.85 11.54 5.10
N LYS A 35 3.15 10.45 4.37
CA LYS A 35 3.76 10.54 3.04
C LYS A 35 2.80 11.11 2.01
N ALA A 36 1.53 10.71 2.06
CA ALA A 36 0.52 11.32 1.19
C ALA A 36 0.43 12.84 1.42
N ASP A 37 0.39 13.28 2.68
CA ASP A 37 0.37 14.71 3.02
C ASP A 37 1.63 15.42 2.53
N HIS A 38 2.81 14.81 2.71
CA HIS A 38 4.08 15.41 2.28
C HIS A 38 4.19 15.55 0.75
N TYR A 39 3.90 14.49 0.00
CA TYR A 39 4.13 14.46 -1.45
C TYR A 39 2.96 14.98 -2.29
N LEU A 40 1.73 14.96 -1.76
CA LEU A 40 0.51 15.25 -2.51
C LEU A 40 -0.25 16.47 -1.99
N SER A 41 0.32 17.24 -1.03
CA SER A 41 -0.33 18.43 -0.44
C SER A 41 -0.87 19.45 -1.44
N THR A 42 -0.26 19.56 -2.62
CA THR A 42 -0.67 20.50 -3.68
C THR A 42 -1.66 19.91 -4.68
N ASN A 43 -1.97 18.62 -4.57
CA ASN A 43 -2.91 17.92 -5.45
C ASN A 43 -4.00 17.25 -4.61
N ALA A 44 -5.07 18.00 -4.35
CA ALA A 44 -6.18 17.55 -3.51
C ALA A 44 -6.82 16.24 -4.01
N THR A 45 -6.91 16.03 -5.32
CA THR A 45 -7.44 14.79 -5.89
C THR A 45 -6.57 13.60 -5.52
N LEU A 46 -5.27 13.66 -5.81
CA LEU A 46 -4.35 12.57 -5.50
C LEU A 46 -4.22 12.33 -3.99
N LEU A 47 -4.22 13.40 -3.18
CA LEU A 47 -4.20 13.30 -1.73
C LEU A 47 -5.44 12.54 -1.22
N ASN A 48 -6.63 12.92 -1.67
CA ASN A 48 -7.87 12.26 -1.28
C ASN A 48 -7.88 10.78 -1.71
N THR A 49 -7.42 10.47 -2.93
CA THR A 49 -7.28 9.08 -3.41
C THR A 49 -6.31 8.30 -2.53
N ALA A 50 -5.15 8.87 -2.18
CA ALA A 50 -4.17 8.21 -1.31
C ALA A 50 -4.75 7.93 0.09
N LYS A 51 -5.49 8.86 0.68
CA LYS A 51 -6.19 8.65 1.96
C LYS A 51 -7.26 7.57 1.87
N GLN A 52 -8.02 7.51 0.77
CA GLN A 52 -8.98 6.43 0.52
C GLN A 52 -8.30 5.06 0.43
N ILE A 53 -7.18 4.95 -0.29
CA ILE A 53 -6.38 3.72 -0.38
C ILE A 53 -5.93 3.29 1.03
N SER A 54 -5.34 4.20 1.78
CA SER A 54 -4.85 4.00 3.15
C SER A 54 -5.95 3.54 4.12
N GLN A 55 -7.19 3.98 3.91
CA GLN A 55 -8.34 3.61 4.75
C GLN A 55 -8.98 2.28 4.33
N GLN A 56 -9.12 2.03 3.03
CA GLN A 56 -9.92 0.91 2.51
C GLN A 56 -9.09 -0.35 2.31
N CYS A 57 -7.91 -0.23 1.72
CA CYS A 57 -7.16 -1.40 1.26
C CYS A 57 -6.65 -2.31 2.36
N PRO A 58 -6.13 -1.81 3.49
CA PRO A 58 -5.75 -2.69 4.60
C PRO A 58 -6.92 -3.51 5.16
N LYS A 59 -8.17 -3.02 5.01
CA LYS A 59 -9.39 -3.72 5.47
C LYS A 59 -9.93 -4.70 4.44
N ASN A 60 -9.78 -4.38 3.15
CA ASN A 60 -10.35 -5.16 2.04
C ASN A 60 -9.42 -6.29 1.59
N VAL A 61 -8.14 -6.26 1.96
CA VAL A 61 -7.21 -7.36 1.74
C VAL A 61 -7.56 -8.49 2.71
N ASN A 62 -8.29 -9.50 2.22
CA ASN A 62 -8.54 -10.75 2.95
C ASN A 62 -7.29 -11.65 2.92
N TYR A 63 -6.23 -11.19 3.57
CA TYR A 63 -4.97 -11.89 3.70
C TYR A 63 -4.20 -11.37 4.92
N THR A 64 -3.81 -12.29 5.80
CA THR A 64 -2.98 -11.99 6.96
C THR A 64 -1.53 -12.22 6.60
N PRO A 65 -0.67 -11.19 6.62
CA PRO A 65 0.77 -11.38 6.40
C PRO A 65 1.37 -12.27 7.49
N THR A 66 2.29 -13.13 7.09
CA THR A 66 3.03 -14.03 8.00
C THR A 66 4.26 -13.37 8.63
N GLY A 67 4.52 -12.12 8.27
CA GLY A 67 5.64 -11.30 8.72
C GLY A 67 6.02 -10.28 7.67
N LYS A 68 7.05 -9.49 7.95
CA LYS A 68 7.50 -8.42 7.07
C LYS A 68 7.86 -8.90 5.66
N ASP A 69 8.45 -10.09 5.52
CA ASP A 69 8.90 -10.66 4.24
C ASP A 69 7.80 -11.26 3.36
N ASP A 70 6.55 -11.12 3.78
CA ASP A 70 5.40 -11.60 3.03
C ASP A 70 5.11 -10.75 1.78
N CYS A 71 5.54 -11.26 0.62
CA CYS A 71 5.34 -10.61 -0.66
C CYS A 71 3.88 -10.59 -1.12
N GLU A 72 3.04 -11.49 -0.62
CA GLU A 72 1.66 -11.64 -1.09
C GLU A 72 0.76 -10.55 -0.54
N TYR A 73 0.97 -10.13 0.72
CA TYR A 73 0.23 -9.01 1.31
C TYR A 73 0.50 -7.71 0.55
N ALA A 74 1.78 -7.38 0.30
CA ALA A 74 2.19 -6.20 -0.45
C ALA A 74 1.57 -6.15 -1.87
N TYR A 75 1.55 -7.29 -2.56
CA TYR A 75 0.90 -7.42 -3.85
C TYR A 75 -0.61 -7.15 -3.76
N LYS A 76 -1.32 -7.80 -2.83
CA LYS A 76 -2.78 -7.64 -2.68
C LYS A 76 -3.16 -6.21 -2.28
N LEU A 77 -2.37 -5.58 -1.41
CA LEU A 77 -2.53 -4.18 -1.05
C LEU A 77 -2.40 -3.28 -2.28
N THR A 78 -1.39 -3.52 -3.12
CA THR A 78 -1.16 -2.76 -4.36
C THR A 78 -2.26 -3.00 -5.40
N VAL A 79 -2.80 -4.23 -5.51
CA VAL A 79 -3.96 -4.54 -6.35
C VAL A 79 -5.18 -3.74 -5.90
N CYS A 80 -5.45 -3.69 -4.60
CA CYS A 80 -6.53 -2.84 -4.08
C CYS A 80 -6.28 -1.37 -4.39
N ALA A 81 -5.06 -0.87 -4.18
CA ALA A 81 -4.70 0.52 -4.44
C ALA A 81 -4.92 0.92 -5.91
N ASP A 82 -4.50 0.07 -6.85
CA ASP A 82 -4.74 0.23 -8.29
C ASP A 82 -6.24 0.23 -8.62
N GLY A 83 -7.03 -0.59 -7.93
CA GLY A 83 -8.49 -0.60 -8.05
C GLY A 83 -9.11 0.72 -7.61
N VAL A 84 -8.80 1.20 -6.40
CA VAL A 84 -9.31 2.48 -5.88
C VAL A 84 -8.86 3.64 -6.76
N ALA A 85 -7.61 3.67 -7.20
CA ALA A 85 -7.07 4.74 -8.05
C ALA A 85 -7.76 4.85 -9.42
N LYS A 86 -8.40 3.78 -9.91
CA LYS A 86 -9.18 3.79 -11.16
C LYS A 86 -10.61 4.27 -10.99
N THR A 87 -11.07 4.47 -9.75
CA THR A 87 -12.45 4.92 -9.45
C THR A 87 -12.57 6.43 -9.26
N VAL A 88 -11.45 7.15 -9.29
CA VAL A 88 -11.34 8.60 -9.10
C VAL A 88 -11.07 9.34 -10.41
#